data_AF-X1FCU5-F1
#
_entry.id   AF-X1FCU5-F1
#
_cell.length_a   1.000
_cell.length_b   1.000
_cell.length_c   1.000
_cell.angle_alpha   90.00
_cell.angle_beta   90.00
_cell.angle_gamma   90.00
#
_symmetry.space_group_name_H-M   'P 1'
#
loop_
_entity.id
_entity.type
_entity.pdbx_description
1 polymer ?
#
loop_
_entity_poly.entity_id
_entity_poly.type
_entity_poly.pdbx_seq_one_letter_code
_entity_poly.pdbx_strand_id
1 'polypeptide(L)'
;DKVQRISHGKVFKYIENYLVRKTIYQESVINLLNELKLMRELYSYHLPLAGTFVKDEDNLRPDTLLKSIENILPLVLQISNMLSYLSHYAWDKKVGKALDEYEKYQSEVDQIFFSFIEHHDYLGKYCIIDDDDYHRQGYVLRQFPTPFPISWFITEKMCEDLECGWEQFENEGYDINEVGGYLAHTINAF
;
A
#
# COMPACT_ATOMS: atom_id res chain seq x y z
N ASP A 1 -39.33 3.20 18.09
CA ASP A 1 -38.14 3.77 17.43
C ASP A 1 -38.38 4.09 15.97
N LYS A 2 -38.18 5.36 15.57
CA LYS A 2 -38.27 5.76 14.15
C LYS A 2 -36.97 5.36 13.46
N VAL A 3 -37.04 4.39 12.54
CA VAL A 3 -35.93 4.06 11.63
C VAL A 3 -35.57 5.32 10.84
N GLN A 4 -34.46 5.97 11.19
CA GLN A 4 -33.96 7.09 10.41
C GLN A 4 -33.51 6.57 9.05
N ARG A 5 -34.09 7.11 7.96
CA ARG A 5 -33.53 6.92 6.62
C ARG A 5 -32.17 7.61 6.56
N ILE A 6 -31.10 6.84 6.66
CA ILE A 6 -29.74 7.32 6.44
C ILE A 6 -29.50 7.31 4.92
N SER A 7 -29.11 8.47 4.37
CA SER A 7 -28.70 8.55 2.96
C SER A 7 -27.25 8.05 2.79
N HIS A 8 -26.89 7.57 1.60
CA HIS A 8 -25.52 7.13 1.28
C HIS A 8 -24.47 8.17 1.69
N GLY A 9 -24.70 9.46 1.39
CA GLY A 9 -23.80 10.53 1.80
C GLY A 9 -23.65 10.71 3.31
N LYS A 10 -24.69 10.41 4.11
CA LYS A 10 -24.57 10.40 5.58
C LYS A 10 -23.76 9.20 6.07
N VAL A 11 -23.91 8.02 5.45
CA VAL A 11 -23.09 6.83 5.78
C VAL A 11 -21.61 7.12 5.57
N PHE A 12 -21.23 7.68 4.41
CA PHE A 12 -19.83 8.02 4.15
C PHE A 12 -19.26 9.01 5.16
N LYS A 13 -20.03 10.05 5.52
CA LYS A 13 -19.63 10.99 6.58
C LYS A 13 -19.48 10.30 7.94
N TYR A 14 -20.28 9.29 8.25
CA TYR A 14 -20.13 8.54 9.49
C TYR A 14 -18.90 7.62 9.46
N ILE A 15 -18.63 6.94 8.34
CA ILE A 15 -17.40 6.15 8.16
C ILE A 15 -16.17 7.03 8.33
N GLU A 16 -16.12 8.17 7.64
CA GLU A 16 -15.00 9.11 7.73
C GLU A 16 -14.83 9.63 9.16
N ASN A 17 -15.90 10.07 9.82
CA ASN A 17 -15.78 10.66 11.15
C ASN A 17 -15.50 9.63 12.25
N TYR A 18 -16.17 8.47 12.24
CA TYR A 18 -16.10 7.51 13.34
C TYR A 18 -15.02 6.46 13.15
N LEU A 19 -14.89 5.88 11.96
CA LEU A 19 -13.94 4.79 11.73
C LEU A 19 -12.54 5.35 11.41
N VAL A 20 -12.48 6.43 10.64
CA VAL A 20 -11.21 6.98 10.14
C VAL A 20 -10.67 8.06 11.08
N ARG A 21 -11.39 9.18 11.26
CA ARG A 21 -10.88 10.31 12.06
C ARG A 21 -10.73 10.02 13.55
N LYS A 22 -11.70 9.33 14.17
CA LYS A 22 -11.67 9.06 15.62
C LYS A 22 -10.79 7.88 16.00
N THR A 23 -10.62 6.89 15.11
CA THR A 23 -9.91 5.66 15.45
C THR A 23 -8.53 5.58 14.80
N ILE A 24 -8.40 5.92 13.51
CA ILE A 24 -7.13 5.82 12.78
C ILE A 24 -6.30 7.10 12.89
N TYR A 25 -6.88 8.28 12.61
CA TYR A 25 -6.12 9.55 12.62
C TYR A 25 -5.93 10.13 14.03
N GLN A 26 -5.47 9.30 14.95
CA GLN A 26 -5.00 9.75 16.26
C GLN A 26 -3.54 10.22 16.14
N GLU A 27 -3.15 11.18 16.96
CA GLU A 27 -1.79 11.74 16.96
C GLU A 27 -0.72 10.66 17.14
N SER A 28 -0.99 9.66 18.00
CA SER A 28 -0.12 8.48 18.19
C SER A 28 0.11 7.69 16.91
N VAL A 29 -0.93 7.47 16.11
CA VAL A 29 -0.85 6.72 14.84
C VAL A 29 -0.15 7.55 13.76
N ILE A 30 -0.37 8.87 13.76
CA ILE A 30 0.32 9.79 12.85
C ILE A 30 1.83 9.79 13.14
N ASN A 31 2.21 9.83 14.43
CA ASN A 31 3.60 9.75 14.84
C ASN A 31 4.23 8.41 14.47
N LEU A 32 3.53 7.29 14.72
CA LEU A 32 3.95 5.97 14.28
C LEU A 32 4.16 5.92 12.75
N LEU A 33 3.25 6.47 11.95
CA LEU A 33 3.41 6.53 10.49
C LEU A 33 4.67 7.31 10.08
N ASN A 34 5.00 8.38 10.77
CA ASN A 34 6.20 9.17 10.48
C ASN A 34 7.47 8.40 10.85
N GLU A 35 7.48 7.70 11.99
CA GLU A 35 8.60 6.83 12.39
C GLU A 35 8.81 5.69 11.39
N LEU A 36 7.73 5.08 10.90
CA LEU A 36 7.80 4.02 9.89
C LEU A 36 8.31 4.53 8.54
N LYS A 37 7.90 5.74 8.13
CA LYS A 37 8.45 6.38 6.92
C LYS A 37 9.95 6.62 7.06
N LEU A 38 10.38 7.13 8.21
CA LEU A 38 11.80 7.33 8.49
C LEU A 38 12.57 6.00 8.44
N MET A 39 12.03 4.95 9.06
CA MET A 39 12.63 3.60 9.01
C MET A 39 12.71 3.04 7.58
N ARG A 40 11.67 3.23 6.76
CA ARG A 40 11.68 2.84 5.34
C ARG A 40 12.80 3.54 4.58
N GLU A 41 12.97 4.85 4.79
CA GLU A 41 14.07 5.60 4.15
C GLU A 41 15.42 5.04 4.60
N LEU A 42 15.64 4.86 5.91
CA LEU A 42 16.89 4.30 6.45
C LEU A 42 17.20 2.91 5.86
N TYR A 43 16.20 2.05 5.75
CA TYR A 43 16.34 0.71 5.15
C TYR A 43 16.63 0.78 3.64
N SER A 44 15.90 1.60 2.89
CA SER A 44 16.00 1.65 1.42
C SER A 44 17.39 2.07 0.92
N TYR A 45 18.16 2.81 1.71
CA TYR A 45 19.48 3.26 1.25
C TYR A 45 20.57 2.19 1.31
N HIS A 46 20.42 1.09 2.08
CA HIS A 46 21.43 0.00 2.25
C HIS A 46 22.90 0.48 2.46
N LEU A 47 23.08 1.76 2.74
CA LEU A 47 24.32 2.48 2.86
C LEU A 47 24.30 3.05 4.26
N PRO A 48 25.37 2.88 5.05
CA PRO A 48 25.49 3.62 6.29
C PRO A 48 25.48 5.09 5.92
N LEU A 49 24.34 5.75 6.15
CA LEU A 49 24.25 7.19 6.02
C LEU A 49 25.31 7.75 6.97
N ALA A 50 26.39 8.30 6.41
CA ALA A 50 27.52 8.82 7.18
C ALA A 50 27.17 10.04 8.05
N GLY A 51 25.87 10.33 8.23
CA GLY A 51 25.33 11.15 9.30
C GLY A 51 24.43 10.29 10.16
N THR A 52 24.80 10.11 11.42
CA THR A 52 23.94 9.57 12.48
C THR A 52 22.63 10.39 12.54
N PHE A 53 21.59 9.94 11.84
CA PHE A 53 20.25 10.52 11.92
C PHE A 53 19.62 10.30 13.31
N VAL A 54 20.12 9.28 14.01
CA VAL A 54 19.78 9.00 15.40
C VAL A 54 20.72 9.83 16.27
N LYS A 55 20.21 10.91 16.87
CA LYS A 55 20.83 11.45 18.09
C LYS A 55 20.93 10.29 19.07
N ASP A 56 22.07 10.12 19.72
CA ASP A 56 22.50 8.99 20.57
C ASP A 56 21.51 8.49 21.66
N GLU A 57 20.30 9.07 21.77
CA GLU A 57 19.26 8.72 22.74
C GLU A 57 17.92 8.26 22.10
N ASP A 58 17.64 8.55 20.83
CA ASP A 58 16.41 8.14 20.12
C ASP A 58 16.63 6.84 19.34
N ASN A 59 16.93 5.76 20.05
CA ASN A 59 17.03 4.44 19.44
C ASN A 59 15.66 4.04 18.87
N LEU A 60 15.44 4.22 17.57
CA LEU A 60 14.37 3.58 16.81
C LEU A 60 14.56 2.06 16.99
N ARG A 61 13.68 1.44 17.77
CA ARG A 61 13.69 -0.01 18.05
C ARG A 61 12.66 -0.68 17.14
N PRO A 62 13.08 -1.44 16.10
CA PRO A 62 12.17 -2.15 15.19
C PRO A 62 11.11 -2.97 15.94
N ASP A 63 11.50 -3.68 17.00
CA ASP A 63 10.59 -4.50 17.83
C ASP A 63 9.45 -3.70 18.47
N THR A 64 9.70 -2.45 18.87
CA THR A 64 8.69 -1.59 19.48
C THR A 64 7.74 -1.04 18.42
N LEU A 65 8.27 -0.75 17.23
CA LEU A 65 7.47 -0.31 16.08
C LEU A 65 6.57 -1.43 15.58
N LEU A 66 7.08 -2.65 15.46
CA LEU A 66 6.30 -3.82 15.08
C LEU A 66 5.11 -4.02 16.02
N LYS A 67 5.34 -4.08 17.34
CA LYS A 67 4.24 -4.17 18.34
C LYS A 67 3.22 -3.04 18.25
N SER A 68 3.68 -1.84 17.91
CA SER A 68 2.79 -0.68 17.77
C SER A 68 1.94 -0.79 16.50
N ILE A 69 2.53 -1.29 15.41
CA ILE A 69 1.84 -1.60 14.16
C ILE A 69 0.81 -2.71 14.37
N GLU A 70 1.16 -3.80 15.05
CA GLU A 70 0.29 -4.96 15.26
C GLU A 70 -1.08 -4.57 15.82
N ASN A 71 -1.14 -3.57 16.70
CA ASN A 71 -2.37 -3.11 17.32
C ASN A 71 -3.29 -2.31 16.39
N ILE A 72 -2.74 -1.59 15.40
CA ILE A 72 -3.51 -0.66 14.54
C ILE A 72 -3.72 -1.21 13.12
N LEU A 73 -2.77 -1.99 12.62
CA LEU A 73 -2.75 -2.51 11.26
C LEU A 73 -3.99 -3.35 10.91
N PRO A 74 -4.50 -4.26 11.77
CA PRO A 74 -5.72 -5.00 11.46
C PRO A 74 -6.91 -4.08 11.20
N LEU A 75 -7.07 -3.02 11.99
CA LEU A 75 -8.15 -2.04 11.83
C LEU A 75 -8.00 -1.26 10.53
N VAL A 76 -6.78 -0.80 10.22
CA VAL A 76 -6.48 -0.07 8.98
C VAL A 76 -6.78 -0.94 7.77
N LEU A 77 -6.36 -2.20 7.78
CA LEU A 77 -6.62 -3.16 6.70
C LEU A 77 -8.11 -3.45 6.55
N GLN A 78 -8.85 -3.66 7.65
CA GLN A 78 -10.29 -3.88 7.60
C GLN A 78 -11.05 -2.69 7.00
N ILE A 79 -10.72 -1.46 7.42
CA ILE A 79 -11.38 -0.25 6.91
C ILE A 79 -11.01 -0.03 5.45
N SER A 80 -9.74 -0.17 5.09
CA SER A 80 -9.26 -0.03 3.71
C SER A 80 -9.91 -1.06 2.80
N ASN A 81 -10.01 -2.31 3.26
CA ASN A 81 -10.65 -3.39 2.53
C ASN A 81 -12.16 -3.12 2.35
N MET A 82 -12.86 -2.74 3.41
CA MET A 82 -14.28 -2.36 3.31
C MET A 82 -14.50 -1.23 2.30
N LEU A 83 -13.68 -0.17 2.34
CA LEU A 83 -13.78 0.94 1.40
C LEU A 83 -13.49 0.49 -0.04
N SER A 84 -12.50 -0.37 -0.26
CA SER A 84 -12.18 -0.90 -1.58
C SER A 84 -13.32 -1.78 -2.14
N TYR A 85 -13.94 -2.63 -1.32
CA TYR A 85 -15.13 -3.39 -1.69
C TYR A 85 -16.31 -2.49 -2.04
N LEU A 86 -16.58 -1.45 -1.24
CA LEU A 86 -17.65 -0.49 -1.54
C LEU A 86 -17.42 0.19 -2.90
N SER A 87 -16.18 0.58 -3.20
CA SER A 87 -15.80 1.15 -4.50
C SER A 87 -15.99 0.15 -5.64
N HIS A 88 -15.52 -1.09 -5.47
CA HIS A 88 -15.69 -2.17 -6.45
C HIS A 88 -17.17 -2.43 -6.75
N TYR A 89 -18.00 -2.65 -5.74
CA TYR A 89 -19.44 -2.90 -5.93
C TYR A 89 -20.19 -1.68 -6.49
N ALA A 90 -19.80 -0.46 -6.11
CA ALA A 90 -20.38 0.75 -6.68
C ALA A 90 -20.05 0.90 -8.16
N TRP A 91 -18.82 0.53 -8.55
CA TRP A 91 -18.39 0.50 -9.95
C TRP A 91 -19.14 -0.58 -10.73
N ASP A 92 -19.14 -1.83 -10.24
CA ASP A 92 -19.84 -2.95 -10.86
C ASP A 92 -21.32 -2.66 -11.06
N LYS A 93 -22.00 -2.09 -10.06
CA LYS A 93 -23.42 -1.74 -10.19
C LYS A 93 -23.71 -0.64 -11.22
N LYS A 94 -22.81 0.35 -11.36
CA LYS A 94 -23.05 1.53 -12.22
C LYS A 94 -22.55 1.35 -13.65
N VAL A 95 -21.41 0.69 -13.80
CA VAL A 95 -20.70 0.54 -15.06
C VAL A 95 -20.84 -0.90 -15.58
N GLY A 96 -20.81 -1.91 -14.69
CA GLY A 96 -21.04 -3.33 -15.00
C GLY A 96 -19.89 -4.01 -15.72
N LYS A 97 -19.37 -3.39 -16.77
CA LYS A 97 -18.15 -3.82 -17.46
C LYS A 97 -17.32 -2.60 -17.76
N ALA A 98 -16.00 -2.72 -17.62
CA ALA A 98 -15.12 -1.67 -18.09
C ALA A 98 -15.41 -1.37 -19.57
N LEU A 99 -15.56 -0.09 -19.88
CA LEU A 99 -15.54 0.34 -21.27
C LEU A 99 -14.09 0.24 -21.71
N ASP A 100 -13.82 -0.59 -22.70
CA ASP A 100 -12.49 -0.66 -23.31
C ASP A 100 -12.28 0.59 -24.15
N GLU A 101 -11.74 1.63 -23.49
CA GLU A 101 -11.29 2.86 -24.12
C GLU A 101 -9.76 2.90 -24.25
N TYR A 102 -9.08 1.75 -24.10
CA TYR A 102 -7.61 1.71 -24.11
C TYR A 102 -7.05 2.31 -25.40
N GLU A 103 -7.58 1.91 -26.56
CA GLU A 103 -7.15 2.44 -27.86
C GLU A 103 -7.31 3.98 -27.97
N LYS A 104 -8.35 4.52 -27.34
CA LYS A 104 -8.63 5.97 -27.36
C LYS A 104 -7.67 6.77 -26.48
N TYR A 105 -7.16 6.17 -25.40
CA TYR A 105 -6.28 6.80 -24.42
C TYR A 105 -4.89 6.17 -24.38
N GLN A 106 -4.50 5.49 -25.46
CA GLN A 106 -3.30 4.66 -25.48
C GLN A 106 -2.05 5.46 -25.11
N SER A 107 -1.90 6.68 -25.63
CA SER A 107 -0.74 7.51 -25.33
C SER A 107 -0.64 7.88 -23.85
N GLU A 108 -1.76 8.19 -23.22
CA GLU A 108 -1.81 8.55 -21.80
C GLU A 108 -1.55 7.33 -20.92
N VAL A 109 -2.13 6.18 -21.28
CA VAL A 109 -1.91 4.94 -20.54
C VAL A 109 -0.46 4.47 -20.66
N ASP A 110 0.13 4.54 -21.86
CA ASP A 110 1.53 4.19 -22.09
C ASP A 110 2.45 5.13 -21.30
N GLN A 111 2.20 6.45 -21.32
CA GLN A 111 2.99 7.39 -20.50
C GLN A 111 2.93 7.08 -19.02
N ILE A 112 1.74 6.75 -18.49
CA ILE A 112 1.58 6.36 -17.09
C ILE A 112 2.35 5.07 -16.82
N PHE A 113 2.17 4.04 -17.64
CA PHE A 113 2.85 2.75 -17.51
C PHE A 113 4.38 2.91 -17.50
N PHE A 114 4.94 3.57 -18.52
CA PHE A 114 6.38 3.80 -18.63
C PHE A 114 6.92 4.69 -17.51
N SER A 115 6.13 5.63 -16.98
CA SER A 115 6.57 6.48 -15.86
C SER A 115 6.89 5.72 -14.58
N PHE A 116 6.36 4.50 -14.40
CA PHE A 116 6.63 3.69 -13.22
C PHE A 116 7.80 2.74 -13.40
N ILE A 117 8.11 2.32 -14.62
CA ILE A 117 9.11 1.28 -14.90
C ILE A 117 10.41 1.85 -15.50
N GLU A 118 10.36 3.06 -16.05
CA GLU A 118 11.53 3.71 -16.63
C GLU A 118 12.25 4.57 -15.60
N HIS A 119 13.50 4.22 -15.33
CA HIS A 119 14.41 4.99 -14.51
C HIS A 119 15.43 5.70 -15.40
N HIS A 120 15.23 7.00 -15.54
CA HIS A 120 16.14 7.86 -16.28
C HIS A 120 17.22 8.43 -15.36
N ASP A 121 18.47 8.46 -15.82
CA ASP A 121 19.51 9.21 -15.12
C ASP A 121 19.21 10.73 -15.14
N TYR A 122 19.87 11.49 -14.28
CA TYR A 122 19.59 12.93 -14.13
C TYR A 122 19.81 13.76 -15.41
N LEU A 123 20.54 13.22 -16.39
CA LEU A 123 20.79 13.83 -17.69
C LEU A 123 19.86 13.30 -18.80
N GLY A 124 19.05 12.28 -18.53
CA GLY A 124 18.20 11.61 -19.52
C GLY A 124 18.97 10.88 -20.63
N LYS A 125 20.24 10.53 -20.38
CA LYS A 125 21.10 9.82 -21.33
C LYS A 125 20.94 8.31 -21.24
N TYR A 126 20.63 7.80 -20.05
CA TYR A 126 20.45 6.38 -19.81
C TYR A 126 19.06 6.14 -19.23
N CYS A 127 18.37 5.14 -19.79
CA CYS A 127 17.10 4.64 -19.29
C CYS A 127 17.29 3.17 -18.94
N ILE A 128 16.91 2.81 -17.72
CA ILE A 128 16.82 1.43 -17.25
C ILE A 128 15.34 1.11 -17.12
N ILE A 129 14.93 -0.05 -17.64
CA ILE A 129 13.58 -0.58 -17.45
C ILE A 129 13.66 -1.61 -16.33
N ASP A 130 12.77 -1.48 -15.35
CA ASP A 130 12.52 -2.53 -14.37
C ASP A 130 11.67 -3.64 -15.03
N ASP A 131 12.34 -4.74 -15.39
CA ASP A 131 11.70 -5.88 -16.08
C ASP A 131 10.64 -6.57 -15.21
N ASP A 132 10.83 -6.58 -13.88
CA ASP A 132 9.89 -7.22 -12.95
C ASP A 132 8.62 -6.39 -12.83
N ASP A 133 8.76 -5.08 -12.65
CA ASP A 133 7.61 -4.17 -12.63
C ASP A 133 6.91 -4.09 -13.99
N TYR A 134 7.66 -4.18 -15.11
CA TYR A 134 7.05 -4.29 -16.45
C TYR A 134 6.10 -5.48 -16.54
N HIS A 135 6.55 -6.66 -16.09
CA HIS A 135 5.75 -7.88 -16.14
C HIS A 135 4.55 -7.83 -15.19
N ARG A 136 4.74 -7.34 -13.96
CA ARG A 136 3.66 -7.24 -12.96
C ARG A 136 2.63 -6.20 -13.37
N GLN A 137 3.03 -4.99 -13.75
CA GLN A 137 2.10 -3.97 -14.19
C GLN A 137 1.38 -4.37 -15.48
N GLY A 138 2.08 -5.03 -16.41
CA GLY A 138 1.46 -5.59 -17.61
C GLY A 138 0.46 -6.70 -17.29
N TYR A 139 0.70 -7.51 -16.25
CA TYR A 139 -0.30 -8.45 -15.73
C TYR A 139 -1.49 -7.71 -15.12
N VAL A 140 -1.24 -6.71 -14.28
CA VAL A 140 -2.26 -5.88 -13.61
C VAL A 140 -3.18 -5.22 -14.63
N LEU A 141 -2.65 -4.52 -15.62
CA LEU A 141 -3.45 -3.85 -16.64
C LEU A 141 -4.28 -4.81 -17.48
N ARG A 142 -3.78 -6.02 -17.76
CA ARG A 142 -4.52 -7.05 -18.52
C ARG A 142 -5.64 -7.68 -17.72
N GLN A 143 -5.43 -7.89 -16.41
CA GLN A 143 -6.38 -8.60 -15.56
C GLN A 143 -7.37 -7.67 -14.86
N PHE A 144 -7.04 -6.38 -14.71
CA PHE A 144 -7.81 -5.44 -13.89
C PHE A 144 -8.44 -4.30 -14.69
N PRO A 145 -9.56 -4.55 -15.37
CA PRO A 145 -10.26 -3.52 -16.11
C PRO A 145 -11.16 -2.63 -15.21
N THR A 146 -11.31 -2.97 -13.93
CA THR A 146 -12.16 -2.26 -12.97
C THR A 146 -11.41 -2.04 -11.64
N PRO A 147 -11.92 -1.21 -10.71
CA PRO A 147 -11.36 -1.13 -9.36
C PRO A 147 -11.52 -2.48 -8.64
N PHE A 148 -10.46 -2.99 -8.01
CA PHE A 148 -10.50 -4.24 -7.22
C PHE A 148 -10.33 -3.99 -5.72
N PRO A 149 -10.83 -4.91 -4.88
CA PRO A 149 -10.59 -4.86 -3.44
C PRO A 149 -9.10 -4.99 -3.11
N ILE A 150 -8.61 -4.21 -2.15
CA ILE A 150 -7.19 -4.22 -1.76
C ILE A 150 -6.75 -5.58 -1.20
N SER A 151 -7.65 -6.32 -0.55
CA SER A 151 -7.36 -7.68 -0.06
C SER A 151 -6.94 -8.61 -1.19
N TRP A 152 -7.58 -8.50 -2.36
CA TRP A 152 -7.24 -9.32 -3.53
C TRP A 152 -5.81 -9.02 -4.01
N PHE A 153 -5.47 -7.74 -4.07
CA PHE A 153 -4.15 -7.29 -4.48
C PHE A 153 -3.04 -7.79 -3.54
N ILE A 154 -3.32 -7.87 -2.24
CA ILE A 154 -2.40 -8.45 -1.26
C ILE A 154 -2.34 -9.98 -1.37
N THR A 155 -3.48 -10.68 -1.48
CA THR A 155 -3.52 -12.16 -1.57
C THR A 155 -2.82 -12.70 -2.81
N GLU A 156 -2.87 -11.94 -3.91
CA GLU A 156 -2.31 -12.36 -5.20
C GLU A 156 -0.86 -11.91 -5.35
N LYS A 157 -0.28 -11.37 -4.28
CA LYS A 157 1.14 -10.99 -4.22
C LYS A 157 1.53 -9.99 -5.30
N MET A 158 0.60 -9.11 -5.69
CA MET A 158 0.82 -8.12 -6.73
C MET A 158 1.72 -6.95 -6.28
N CYS A 159 2.10 -6.92 -4.99
CA CYS A 159 3.09 -6.02 -4.44
C CYS A 159 4.13 -6.82 -3.65
N GLU A 160 5.24 -7.20 -4.28
CA GLU A 160 6.38 -7.80 -3.57
C GLU A 160 6.95 -6.87 -2.49
N ASP A 161 6.82 -5.56 -2.65
CA ASP A 161 7.16 -4.56 -1.61
C ASP A 161 6.40 -4.74 -0.30
N LEU A 162 5.19 -5.30 -0.35
CA LEU A 162 4.42 -5.64 0.86
C LEU A 162 4.93 -6.93 1.52
N GLU A 163 5.49 -7.84 0.73
CA GLU A 163 6.04 -9.12 1.21
C GLU A 163 7.52 -9.03 1.56
N CYS A 164 8.18 -7.94 1.15
CA CYS A 164 9.60 -7.67 1.33
C CYS A 164 10.49 -8.79 0.78
N GLY A 165 10.03 -9.47 -0.28
CA GLY A 165 10.66 -10.64 -0.89
C GLY A 165 11.97 -10.37 -1.64
N TRP A 166 12.50 -9.16 -1.52
CA TRP A 166 13.74 -8.71 -2.14
C TRP A 166 14.99 -9.02 -1.30
N GLU A 167 14.82 -9.31 0.00
CA GLU A 167 15.94 -9.60 0.91
C GLU A 167 16.21 -11.11 0.97
N GLN A 168 17.46 -11.50 0.70
CA GLN A 168 17.90 -12.88 0.96
C GLN A 168 17.99 -13.07 2.48
N PHE A 169 17.52 -14.22 2.99
CA PHE A 169 17.68 -14.58 4.40
C PHE A 169 19.16 -14.55 4.80
N GLU A 170 19.62 -13.44 5.38
CA GLU A 170 20.90 -13.35 6.07
C GLU A 170 20.65 -13.61 7.56
N ASN A 171 21.38 -14.57 8.14
CA ASN A 171 21.17 -15.05 9.52
C ASN A 171 21.47 -14.01 10.62
N GLU A 172 21.83 -12.77 10.26
CA GLU A 172 22.20 -11.71 11.20
C GLU A 172 21.49 -10.40 10.81
N GLY A 173 20.30 -10.13 11.37
CA GLY A 173 19.56 -8.90 11.11
C GLY A 173 18.09 -8.94 11.56
N TYR A 174 17.39 -7.83 11.36
CA TYR A 174 15.92 -7.77 11.43
C TYR A 174 15.37 -8.35 10.13
N ASP A 175 14.59 -9.43 10.21
CA ASP A 175 13.99 -10.06 9.02
C ASP A 175 12.71 -9.33 8.63
N ILE A 176 12.79 -8.52 7.58
CA ILE A 176 11.64 -7.78 7.06
C ILE A 176 10.50 -8.71 6.56
N ASN A 177 10.81 -9.97 6.22
CA ASN A 177 9.80 -10.96 5.82
C ASN A 177 8.83 -11.28 6.97
N GLU A 178 9.19 -11.03 8.23
CA GLU A 178 8.27 -11.14 9.37
C GLU A 178 7.08 -10.18 9.23
N VAL A 179 7.29 -8.99 8.65
CA VAL A 179 6.22 -8.01 8.39
C VAL A 179 5.28 -8.52 7.29
N GLY A 180 5.84 -9.06 6.20
CA GLY A 180 5.07 -9.67 5.12
C GLY A 180 4.22 -10.85 5.60
N GLY A 181 4.83 -11.74 6.40
CA GLY A 181 4.12 -12.86 7.04
C GLY A 181 3.00 -12.42 7.98
N TYR A 182 3.25 -11.38 8.79
CA TYR A 182 2.22 -10.80 9.67
C TYR A 182 1.05 -10.19 8.88
N LEU A 183 1.34 -9.47 7.78
CA LEU A 183 0.33 -8.87 6.91
C LEU A 183 -0.58 -9.93 6.30
N ALA A 184 0.02 -10.98 5.72
CA ALA A 184 -0.72 -12.10 5.11
C ALA A 184 -1.62 -12.81 6.14
N HIS A 185 -1.10 -13.06 7.34
CA HIS A 185 -1.88 -13.67 8.42
C HIS A 185 -3.05 -12.80 8.87
N THR A 186 -2.83 -11.50 9.05
CA THR A 186 -3.83 -10.56 9.57
C THR A 186 -5.05 -10.42 8.67
N ILE A 187 -4.88 -10.59 7.36
CA ILE A 187 -5.96 -10.48 6.37
C ILE A 187 -6.59 -11.81 5.97
N ASN A 188 -6.16 -12.94 6.56
CA ASN A 188 -6.48 -14.30 6.11
C ASN A 188 -6.15 -14.53 4.62
N ALA A 189 -5.00 -14.05 4.16
CA ALA A 189 -4.48 -14.34 2.83
C ALA A 189 -3.67 -15.64 2.88
N PHE A 190 -4.36 -16.78 2.91
CA PHE A 190 -3.79 -18.12 2.71
C PHE A 190 -4.70 -18.95 1.80
#